data_AF-A0A956MQL5-F1
#
_entry.id   AF-A0A956MQL5-F1
#
_cell.length_a   1.000
_cell.length_b   1.000
_cell.length_c   1.000
_cell.angle_alpha   90.00
_cell.angle_beta   90.00
_cell.angle_gamma   90.00
#
_symmetry.space_group_name_H-M   'P 1'
#
loop_
_entity.id
_entity.type
_entity.pdbx_description
1 polymer ?
#
loop_
_entity_poly.entity_id
_entity_poly.type
_entity_poly.pdbx_seq_one_letter_code
_entity_poly.pdbx_strand_id
1 'polypeptide(L)'
;MRDFFEHKIVLNCPTKAEIAAAHRTLPAVGNIEISCGLRDLQTTLQALESADFFGMHIVSKQALERGVVLRAYKGKNGPCYDSGKVASYSGGALAALDDDRHVLLTENRICEKTARIYSLPVYQKTVQITGGNPELLARLQTNPLRFDCDTFEDDAQKLAAQLADPPAHVVEQVPLLYPGPFKMLILPDGAMLQRGVPTLISRSAAQKLIELDDCILLQGEIARLASVP
;
A
#
# COMPACT_ATOMS: atom_id res chain seq x y z
N MET A 1 -9.12 10.32 12.98
CA MET A 1 -9.49 9.69 11.70
C MET A 1 -10.18 10.69 10.77
N ARG A 2 -11.00 11.62 11.29
CA ARG A 2 -11.62 12.70 10.49
C ARG A 2 -10.58 13.54 9.73
N ASP A 3 -9.41 13.74 10.32
CA ASP A 3 -8.33 14.61 9.87
C ASP A 3 -7.85 14.28 8.43
N PHE A 4 -7.80 13.00 8.05
CA PHE A 4 -7.37 12.59 6.70
C PHE A 4 -8.38 12.94 5.61
N PHE A 5 -9.66 13.13 5.97
CA PHE A 5 -10.75 13.36 5.04
C PHE A 5 -11.23 14.82 5.01
N GLU A 6 -10.88 15.61 6.03
CA GLU A 6 -11.26 17.02 6.14
C GLU A 6 -10.66 17.88 5.03
N HIS A 7 -9.40 17.62 4.68
CA HIS A 7 -8.69 18.36 3.63
C HIS A 7 -8.48 17.49 2.41
N LYS A 8 -9.21 17.82 1.34
CA LYS A 8 -9.23 17.07 0.08
C LYS A 8 -8.93 17.99 -1.11
N ILE A 9 -8.04 17.54 -1.99
CA ILE A 9 -7.83 18.12 -3.32
C ILE A 9 -8.32 17.12 -4.36
N VAL A 10 -8.95 17.59 -5.43
CA VAL A 10 -9.37 16.76 -6.57
C VAL A 10 -8.67 17.25 -7.82
N LEU A 11 -8.01 16.34 -8.53
CA LEU A 11 -7.34 16.62 -9.80
C LEU A 11 -7.86 15.70 -10.91
N ASN A 12 -7.85 16.18 -12.15
CA ASN A 12 -8.25 15.41 -13.32
C ASN A 12 -7.09 15.30 -14.31
N CYS A 13 -6.65 14.07 -14.57
CA CYS A 13 -5.49 13.74 -15.39
C CYS A 13 -4.27 14.64 -15.12
N PRO A 14 -3.84 14.81 -13.85
CA PRO A 14 -2.80 15.75 -13.51
C PRO A 14 -1.42 15.31 -14.00
N THR A 15 -0.57 16.29 -14.26
CA THR A 15 0.86 16.14 -14.41
C THR A 15 1.54 15.84 -13.07
N LYS A 16 2.77 15.30 -13.11
CA LYS A 16 3.61 15.12 -11.92
C LYS A 16 3.83 16.42 -11.14
N ALA A 17 3.95 17.56 -11.84
CA ALA A 17 4.15 18.86 -11.22
C ALA A 17 2.93 19.32 -10.41
N GLU A 18 1.72 19.09 -10.93
CA GLU A 18 0.47 19.39 -10.24
C GLU A 18 0.26 18.51 -9.01
N ILE A 19 0.61 17.21 -9.09
CA ILE A 19 0.58 16.31 -7.93
C ILE A 19 1.52 16.82 -6.83
N ALA A 20 2.76 17.19 -7.19
CA ALA A 20 3.71 17.74 -6.23
C ALA A 20 3.26 19.08 -5.64
N ALA A 21 2.62 19.94 -6.43
CA ALA A 21 2.03 21.19 -5.96
C ALA A 21 0.90 20.92 -4.95
N ALA A 22 0.00 19.99 -5.27
CA ALA A 22 -1.09 19.58 -4.39
C ALA A 22 -0.58 19.04 -3.05
N HIS A 23 0.49 18.24 -3.05
CA HIS A 23 1.13 17.78 -1.81
C HIS A 23 1.60 18.94 -0.93
N ARG A 24 2.23 19.97 -1.52
CA ARG A 24 2.70 21.14 -0.77
C ARG A 24 1.58 22.00 -0.22
N THR A 25 0.45 22.10 -0.93
CA THR A 25 -0.70 22.90 -0.50
C THR A 25 -1.58 22.21 0.53
N LEU A 26 -1.60 20.87 0.56
CA LEU A 26 -2.29 20.13 1.61
C LEU A 26 -1.67 20.45 2.98
N PRO A 27 -2.48 20.49 4.06
CA PRO A 27 -1.96 20.58 5.42
C PRO A 27 -1.11 19.35 5.78
N ALA A 28 -0.66 19.26 7.03
CA ALA A 28 0.17 18.14 7.49
C ALA A 28 -0.50 16.78 7.27
N VAL A 29 -1.84 16.73 7.33
CA VAL A 29 -2.68 15.55 7.11
C VAL A 29 -3.76 15.89 6.10
N GLY A 30 -4.04 15.00 5.14
CA GLY A 30 -5.10 15.19 4.16
C GLY A 30 -5.10 14.10 3.09
N ASN A 31 -5.91 14.28 2.05
CA ASN A 31 -5.98 13.36 0.92
C ASN A 31 -6.11 14.08 -0.42
N ILE A 32 -5.78 13.35 -1.48
CA ILE A 32 -6.00 13.76 -2.86
C ILE A 32 -6.81 12.69 -3.59
N GLU A 33 -7.71 13.11 -4.46
CA GLU A 33 -8.36 12.24 -5.44
C GLU A 33 -7.94 12.63 -6.85
N ILE A 34 -7.58 11.63 -7.65
CA ILE A 34 -7.11 11.81 -9.02
C ILE A 34 -7.97 10.96 -9.94
N SER A 35 -8.55 11.56 -10.98
CA SER A 35 -9.07 10.81 -12.12
C SER A 35 -7.96 10.67 -13.17
N CYS A 36 -7.77 9.46 -13.73
CA CYS A 36 -6.82 9.23 -14.82
C CYS A 36 -7.25 8.05 -15.70
N GLY A 37 -6.67 7.95 -16.89
CA GLY A 37 -6.82 6.76 -17.73
C GLY A 37 -6.06 5.56 -17.15
N LEU A 38 -6.46 4.33 -17.50
CA LEU A 38 -5.75 3.12 -17.07
C LEU A 38 -4.31 3.07 -17.60
N ARG A 39 -4.05 3.65 -18.78
CA ARG A 39 -2.71 3.76 -19.37
C ARG A 39 -1.78 4.69 -18.57
N ASP A 40 -2.35 5.69 -17.91
CA ASP A 40 -1.61 6.67 -17.10
C ASP A 40 -1.56 6.27 -15.61
N LEU A 41 -2.18 5.14 -15.24
CA LEU A 41 -2.29 4.72 -13.85
C LEU A 41 -0.90 4.48 -13.23
N GLN A 42 0.00 3.80 -13.94
CA GLN A 42 1.37 3.55 -13.48
C GLN A 42 2.12 4.86 -13.20
N THR A 43 2.14 5.77 -14.17
CA THR A 43 2.86 7.04 -14.06
C THR A 43 2.25 7.94 -12.98
N THR A 44 0.92 7.90 -12.81
CA THR A 44 0.21 8.61 -11.74
C THR A 44 0.56 8.08 -10.36
N LEU A 45 0.58 6.75 -10.16
CA LEU A 45 0.97 6.13 -8.88
C LEU A 45 2.43 6.43 -8.53
N GLN A 46 3.33 6.35 -9.50
CA GLN A 46 4.75 6.70 -9.31
C GLN A 46 4.93 8.19 -8.96
N ALA A 47 4.14 9.08 -9.57
CA ALA A 47 4.17 10.51 -9.25
C ALA A 47 3.65 10.81 -7.85
N LEU A 48 2.58 10.13 -7.41
CA LEU A 48 2.07 10.19 -6.03
C LEU A 48 3.12 9.74 -5.03
N GLU A 49 3.77 8.60 -5.28
CA GLU A 49 4.82 8.07 -4.41
C GLU A 49 6.03 9.02 -4.34
N SER A 50 6.47 9.53 -5.48
CA SER A 50 7.56 10.52 -5.55
C SER A 50 7.24 11.81 -4.80
N ALA A 51 5.96 12.13 -4.62
CA ALA A 51 5.49 13.29 -3.88
C ALA A 51 5.21 13.01 -2.40
N ASP A 52 5.56 11.82 -1.89
CA ASP A 52 5.39 11.38 -0.50
C ASP A 52 3.93 11.13 -0.06
N PHE A 53 3.03 10.89 -1.02
CA PHE A 53 1.72 10.32 -0.70
C PHE A 53 1.84 8.83 -0.37
N PHE A 54 0.90 8.31 0.44
CA PHE A 54 0.83 6.91 0.85
C PHE A 54 -0.60 6.35 0.76
N GLY A 55 -0.77 5.04 0.96
CA GLY A 55 -2.09 4.42 1.11
C GLY A 55 -2.97 4.55 -0.14
N MET A 56 -2.33 4.45 -1.30
CA MET A 56 -2.97 4.63 -2.60
C MET A 56 -3.96 3.50 -2.89
N HIS A 57 -5.11 3.81 -3.45
CA HIS A 57 -6.06 2.80 -3.94
C HIS A 57 -7.03 3.40 -4.94
N ILE A 58 -7.70 2.52 -5.69
CA ILE A 58 -8.80 2.88 -6.57
C ILE A 58 -10.08 2.92 -5.76
N VAL A 59 -10.73 4.10 -5.71
CA VAL A 59 -12.02 4.30 -5.04
C VAL A 59 -13.21 4.07 -5.97
N SER A 60 -13.00 4.20 -7.27
CA SER A 60 -14.03 3.95 -8.28
C SER A 60 -13.40 3.41 -9.55
N LYS A 61 -13.93 2.26 -10.00
CA LYS A 61 -13.67 1.71 -11.34
C LYS A 61 -14.86 2.15 -12.20
N GLN A 62 -14.67 3.19 -13.02
CA GLN A 62 -15.54 3.30 -14.19
C GLN A 62 -15.20 2.11 -15.11
N ALA A 63 -16.00 1.84 -16.16
CA ALA A 63 -15.63 0.80 -17.13
C ALA A 63 -14.12 0.97 -17.46
N LEU A 64 -13.29 -0.07 -17.27
CA LEU A 64 -11.81 0.04 -17.20
C LEU A 64 -11.20 0.82 -18.38
N GLU A 65 -11.91 0.87 -19.51
CA GLU A 65 -11.58 1.63 -20.71
C GLU A 65 -11.76 3.16 -20.58
N ARG A 66 -12.63 3.63 -19.67
CA ARG A 66 -13.00 5.05 -19.47
C ARG A 66 -12.17 5.76 -18.41
N GLY A 67 -11.53 5.02 -17.50
CA GLY A 67 -10.63 5.57 -16.48
C GLY A 67 -10.92 5.07 -15.06
N VAL A 68 -10.09 5.52 -14.13
CA VAL A 68 -10.15 5.19 -12.71
C VAL A 68 -10.08 6.44 -11.86
N VAL A 69 -10.62 6.37 -10.64
CA VAL A 69 -10.38 7.38 -9.61
C VAL A 69 -9.52 6.78 -8.51
N LEU A 70 -8.36 7.38 -8.29
CA LEU A 70 -7.43 7.06 -7.23
C LEU A 70 -7.64 7.98 -6.04
N ARG A 71 -7.39 7.47 -4.83
CA ARG A 71 -7.19 8.27 -3.63
C ARG A 71 -5.83 7.96 -3.03
N ALA A 72 -5.15 9.00 -2.56
CA ALA A 72 -3.89 8.88 -1.82
C ALA A 72 -3.87 9.84 -0.62
N TYR A 73 -3.07 9.55 0.40
CA TYR A 73 -3.08 10.25 1.67
C TYR A 73 -1.74 10.93 1.95
N LYS A 74 -1.79 12.03 2.71
CA LYS A 74 -0.64 12.75 3.27
C LYS A 74 -0.73 12.73 4.79
N GLY A 75 0.42 12.66 5.46
CA GLY A 75 0.49 12.73 6.93
C GLY A 75 1.10 11.52 7.63
N LYS A 76 2.02 10.81 6.96
CA LYS A 76 2.83 9.75 7.58
C LYS A 76 4.03 10.26 8.39
N ASN A 77 4.26 11.57 8.40
CA ASN A 77 5.35 12.22 9.15
C ASN A 77 4.97 12.46 10.62
N GLY A 78 5.94 12.34 11.51
CA GLY A 78 5.78 12.58 12.95
C GLY A 78 6.57 11.60 13.82
N PRO A 79 6.61 11.84 15.14
CA PRO A 79 7.32 10.98 16.07
C PRO A 79 6.65 9.60 16.21
N CYS A 80 7.46 8.56 16.38
CA CYS A 80 7.00 7.21 16.68
C CYS A 80 6.99 6.97 18.19
N TYR A 81 5.82 6.57 18.71
CA TYR A 81 5.60 6.24 20.11
C TYR A 81 4.98 4.87 20.26
N ASP A 82 5.34 4.19 21.34
CA ASP A 82 4.91 2.83 21.64
C ASP A 82 3.55 2.85 22.32
N SER A 83 2.63 2.07 21.78
CA SER A 83 1.29 1.86 22.31
C SER A 83 1.02 0.38 22.61
N GLY A 84 2.02 -0.50 22.42
CA GLY A 84 1.86 -1.95 22.51
C GLY A 84 0.96 -2.55 21.43
N LYS A 85 0.69 -1.82 20.34
CA LYS A 85 -0.15 -2.32 19.24
C LYS A 85 0.64 -3.25 18.34
N VAL A 86 -0.08 -4.20 17.76
CA VAL A 86 0.40 -5.16 16.76
C VAL A 86 -0.48 -5.04 15.54
N ALA A 87 0.10 -5.02 14.35
CA ALA A 87 -0.59 -5.22 13.08
C ALA A 87 -0.34 -6.63 12.54
N SER A 88 -1.33 -7.17 11.86
CA SER A 88 -1.29 -8.44 11.17
C SER A 88 -1.73 -8.24 9.73
N TYR A 89 -0.89 -8.61 8.76
CA TYR A 89 -1.29 -8.66 7.36
C TYR A 89 -2.06 -9.95 7.07
N SER A 90 -3.21 -9.80 6.43
CA SER A 90 -4.15 -10.87 6.09
C SER A 90 -4.57 -10.84 4.62
N GLY A 91 -3.76 -10.23 3.75
CA GLY A 91 -4.00 -10.23 2.31
C GLY A 91 -3.62 -11.54 1.62
N GLY A 92 -3.63 -11.56 0.29
CA GLY A 92 -3.37 -12.74 -0.54
C GLY A 92 -1.88 -13.03 -0.78
N ALA A 93 -1.00 -12.12 -0.40
CA ALA A 93 0.45 -12.30 -0.46
C ALA A 93 1.01 -12.92 0.84
N LEU A 94 2.31 -13.25 0.85
CA LEU A 94 3.01 -13.67 2.07
C LEU A 94 3.30 -12.47 2.98
N ALA A 95 3.69 -11.35 2.38
CA ALA A 95 4.02 -10.12 3.10
C ALA A 95 3.71 -8.88 2.26
N ALA A 96 3.68 -7.72 2.92
CA ALA A 96 3.52 -6.43 2.28
C ALA A 96 4.56 -5.42 2.78
N LEU A 97 5.12 -4.61 1.89
CA LEU A 97 6.04 -3.51 2.23
C LEU A 97 5.28 -2.18 2.15
N ASP A 98 5.26 -1.40 3.23
CA ASP A 98 4.59 -0.10 3.24
C ASP A 98 5.47 1.05 2.71
N ASP A 99 4.91 2.26 2.70
CA ASP A 99 5.58 3.49 2.23
C ASP A 99 6.62 4.06 3.23
N ASP A 100 6.72 3.49 4.44
CA ASP A 100 7.68 3.83 5.50
C ASP A 100 8.76 2.73 5.67
N ARG A 101 8.76 1.71 4.79
CA ARG A 101 9.68 0.55 4.77
C ARG A 101 9.44 -0.48 5.88
N HIS A 102 8.24 -0.58 6.44
CA HIS A 102 7.88 -1.70 7.30
C HIS A 102 7.48 -2.91 6.43
N VAL A 103 8.04 -4.08 6.75
CA VAL A 103 7.62 -5.36 6.16
C VAL A 103 6.56 -5.99 7.06
N LEU A 104 5.33 -6.00 6.60
CA LEU A 104 4.20 -6.59 7.31
C LEU A 104 4.09 -8.08 7.00
N LEU A 105 4.15 -8.86 8.08
CA LEU A 105 3.93 -10.29 8.18
C LEU A 105 2.63 -10.52 8.99
N THR A 106 2.47 -11.72 9.53
CA THR A 106 1.30 -12.09 10.35
C THR A 106 1.24 -11.36 11.69
N GLU A 107 2.37 -10.95 12.28
CA GLU A 107 2.40 -10.18 13.52
C GLU A 107 3.61 -9.22 13.55
N ASN A 108 3.33 -7.92 13.55
CA ASN A 108 4.34 -6.87 13.63
C ASN A 108 3.98 -5.89 14.73
N ARG A 109 4.88 -5.65 15.68
CA ARG A 109 4.73 -4.51 16.58
C ARG A 109 4.79 -3.22 15.77
N ILE A 110 3.89 -2.30 16.07
CA ILE A 110 3.81 -1.02 15.37
C ILE A 110 3.72 0.14 16.37
N CYS A 111 4.21 1.29 15.96
CA CYS A 111 4.01 2.53 16.69
C CYS A 111 2.57 3.06 16.51
N GLU A 112 2.16 3.99 17.37
CA GLU A 112 0.82 4.61 17.32
C GLU A 112 0.54 5.31 15.98
N LYS A 113 1.57 5.93 15.40
CA LYS A 113 1.48 6.62 14.10
C LYS A 113 1.07 5.65 13.00
N THR A 114 1.76 4.52 12.90
CA THR A 114 1.47 3.44 11.94
C THR A 114 0.10 2.82 12.22
N ALA A 115 -0.28 2.62 13.48
CA ALA A 115 -1.60 2.13 13.84
C ALA A 115 -2.73 3.05 13.34
N ARG A 116 -2.56 4.37 13.47
CA ARG A 116 -3.50 5.37 12.95
C ARG A 116 -3.61 5.31 11.42
N ILE A 117 -2.50 5.08 10.73
CA ILE A 117 -2.45 4.93 9.27
C ILE A 117 -3.18 3.65 8.84
N TYR A 118 -2.87 2.51 9.46
CA TYR A 118 -3.53 1.22 9.15
C TYR A 118 -4.99 1.16 9.58
N SER A 119 -5.45 2.08 10.42
CA SER A 119 -6.87 2.25 10.72
C SER A 119 -7.64 2.93 9.57
N LEU A 120 -6.97 3.47 8.54
CA LEU A 120 -7.65 4.05 7.38
C LEU A 120 -8.40 2.97 6.60
N PRO A 121 -9.57 3.29 6.01
CA PRO A 121 -10.41 2.33 5.29
C PRO A 121 -9.67 1.50 4.23
N VAL A 122 -8.63 2.07 3.60
CA VAL A 122 -7.86 1.41 2.56
C VAL A 122 -7.08 0.18 3.07
N TYR A 123 -6.68 0.16 4.34
CA TYR A 123 -5.91 -0.94 4.92
C TYR A 123 -6.79 -1.97 5.64
N GLN A 124 -8.03 -1.62 6.02
CA GLN A 124 -8.87 -2.44 6.90
C GLN A 124 -9.21 -3.83 6.35
N LYS A 125 -9.17 -4.02 5.01
CA LYS A 125 -9.40 -5.32 4.39
C LYS A 125 -8.24 -6.29 4.59
N THR A 126 -7.01 -5.78 4.68
CA THR A 126 -5.78 -6.57 4.66
C THR A 126 -4.92 -6.39 5.90
N VAL A 127 -5.28 -5.48 6.82
CA VAL A 127 -4.58 -5.25 8.08
C VAL A 127 -5.55 -5.30 9.24
N GLN A 128 -5.22 -6.11 10.23
CA GLN A 128 -5.87 -6.14 11.53
C GLN A 128 -4.94 -5.53 12.58
N ILE A 129 -5.50 -4.77 13.53
CA ILE A 129 -4.71 -4.09 14.57
C ILE A 129 -5.29 -4.43 15.94
N THR A 130 -4.42 -4.75 16.89
CA THR A 130 -4.82 -5.00 18.29
C THR A 130 -5.15 -3.71 19.04
N GLY A 131 -5.86 -3.80 20.16
CA GLY A 131 -6.24 -2.65 20.98
C GLY A 131 -5.07 -1.91 21.65
N GLY A 132 -3.88 -2.53 21.73
CA GLY A 132 -2.70 -1.98 22.41
C GLY A 132 -2.67 -2.27 23.92
N ASN A 133 -1.60 -1.83 24.57
CA ASN A 133 -1.40 -1.96 26.00
C ASN A 133 -1.99 -0.73 26.74
N PRO A 134 -2.91 -0.90 27.71
CA PRO A 134 -3.56 0.23 28.40
C PRO A 134 -2.61 1.22 29.07
N GLU A 135 -1.52 0.74 29.67
CA GLU A 135 -0.53 1.60 30.35
C GLU A 135 0.25 2.43 29.33
N LEU A 136 0.69 1.83 28.23
CA LEU A 136 1.37 2.54 27.15
C LEU A 136 0.45 3.58 26.49
N LEU A 137 -0.82 3.25 26.30
CA LEU A 137 -1.83 4.20 25.79
C LEU A 137 -2.02 5.39 26.73
N ALA A 138 -2.11 5.17 28.04
CA ALA A 138 -2.22 6.26 29.02
C ALA A 138 -0.98 7.17 29.00
N ARG A 139 0.21 6.61 28.75
CA ARG A 139 1.46 7.37 28.65
C ARG A 139 1.55 8.27 27.43
N LEU A 140 0.81 8.01 26.35
CA LEU A 140 0.85 8.83 25.13
C LEU A 140 0.56 10.31 25.39
N GLN A 141 -0.23 10.63 26.42
CA GLN A 141 -0.64 11.99 26.75
C GLN A 141 0.34 12.72 27.70
N THR A 142 1.16 11.99 28.44
CA THR A 142 1.92 12.54 29.58
C THR A 142 3.43 12.35 29.41
N ASN A 143 3.87 11.14 29.09
CA ASN A 143 5.27 10.79 28.92
C ASN A 143 5.41 9.61 27.93
N PRO A 144 5.21 9.87 26.63
CA PRO A 144 5.14 8.83 25.61
C PRO A 144 6.48 8.10 25.49
N LEU A 145 6.44 6.77 25.49
CA LEU A 145 7.62 5.94 25.25
C LEU A 145 7.97 5.97 23.76
N ARG A 146 9.24 6.16 23.41
CA ARG A 146 9.70 6.07 22.02
C ARG A 146 9.56 4.65 21.50
N PHE A 147 9.13 4.53 20.25
CA PHE A 147 9.13 3.26 19.52
C PHE A 147 10.24 3.29 18.48
N ASP A 148 11.01 2.22 18.41
CA ASP A 148 12.03 2.02 17.38
C ASP A 148 11.40 1.36 16.16
N CYS A 149 11.37 2.09 15.05
CA CYS A 149 10.78 1.64 13.79
C CYS A 149 11.81 0.98 12.85
N ASP A 150 13.09 0.95 13.22
CA ASP A 150 14.16 0.45 12.36
C ASP A 150 14.26 -1.09 12.45
N THR A 151 13.20 -1.78 12.01
CA THR A 151 13.07 -3.25 12.09
C THR A 151 13.21 -3.94 10.73
N PHE A 152 13.56 -3.19 9.68
CA PHE A 152 13.53 -3.68 8.30
C PHE A 152 14.39 -4.93 8.10
N GLU A 153 15.63 -4.92 8.56
CA GLU A 153 16.57 -6.02 8.42
C GLU A 153 16.07 -7.29 9.11
N ASP A 154 15.55 -7.16 10.34
CA ASP A 154 15.01 -8.28 11.11
C ASP A 154 13.76 -8.86 10.41
N ASP A 155 12.87 -8.00 9.92
CA ASP A 155 11.65 -8.45 9.26
C ASP A 155 11.94 -9.04 7.87
N ALA A 156 12.94 -8.52 7.15
CA ALA A 156 13.42 -9.08 5.90
C ALA A 156 14.05 -10.48 6.10
N GLN A 157 14.79 -10.70 7.19
CA GLN A 157 15.32 -12.02 7.53
C GLN A 157 14.20 -13.03 7.84
N LYS A 158 13.19 -12.62 8.63
CA LYS A 158 12.03 -13.47 8.93
C LYS A 158 11.24 -13.83 7.67
N LEU A 159 11.10 -12.87 6.75
CA LEU A 159 10.46 -13.10 5.46
C LEU A 159 11.28 -14.07 4.61
N ALA A 160 12.60 -13.86 4.49
CA ALA A 160 13.47 -14.75 3.72
C ALA A 160 13.40 -16.20 4.21
N ALA A 161 13.27 -16.42 5.52
CA ALA A 161 13.10 -17.74 6.11
C ALA A 161 11.74 -18.41 5.79
N GLN A 162 10.74 -17.64 5.33
CA GLN A 162 9.40 -18.13 4.97
C GLN A 162 9.19 -18.31 3.46
N LEU A 163 10.12 -17.82 2.63
CA LEU A 163 10.04 -18.01 1.19
C LEU A 163 10.16 -19.50 0.85
N ALA A 164 9.25 -19.98 0.01
CA ALA A 164 9.34 -21.31 -0.55
C ALA A 164 10.31 -21.30 -1.74
N ASP A 165 10.87 -22.47 -2.06
CA ASP A 165 11.56 -22.63 -3.33
C ASP A 165 10.59 -22.32 -4.49
N PRO A 166 11.02 -21.52 -5.48
CA PRO A 166 10.18 -21.22 -6.62
C PRO A 166 9.82 -22.53 -7.33
N PRO A 167 8.55 -22.76 -7.67
CA PRO A 167 8.15 -23.99 -8.35
C PRO A 167 8.89 -24.10 -9.68
N ALA A 168 9.42 -25.30 -9.98
CA ALA A 168 10.28 -25.55 -11.13
C ALA A 168 9.66 -25.11 -12.48
N HIS A 169 8.32 -25.06 -12.59
CA HIS A 169 7.61 -24.57 -13.76
C HIS A 169 6.28 -23.88 -13.36
N VAL A 170 6.15 -22.58 -13.65
CA VAL A 170 4.86 -21.88 -13.62
C VAL A 170 4.27 -21.95 -15.04
N VAL A 171 3.33 -22.87 -15.24
CA VAL A 171 2.83 -23.24 -16.58
C VAL A 171 1.93 -22.16 -17.19
N GLU A 172 1.31 -21.31 -16.38
CA GLU A 172 0.42 -20.26 -16.86
C GLU A 172 0.57 -18.98 -16.03
N GLN A 173 1.13 -17.94 -16.66
CA GLN A 173 1.27 -16.62 -16.08
C GLN A 173 0.25 -15.65 -16.69
N VAL A 174 -0.23 -14.73 -15.86
CA VAL A 174 -1.13 -13.65 -16.26
C VAL A 174 -0.59 -12.30 -15.82
N PRO A 175 -0.78 -11.23 -16.60
CA PRO A 175 -0.37 -9.89 -16.22
C PRO A 175 -1.34 -9.32 -15.19
N LEU A 176 -0.81 -8.97 -14.02
CA LEU A 176 -1.56 -8.39 -12.92
C LEU A 176 -1.01 -7.00 -12.59
N LEU A 177 -1.90 -6.05 -12.33
CA LEU A 177 -1.57 -4.74 -11.81
C LEU A 177 -2.04 -4.61 -10.36
N TYR A 178 -1.12 -4.27 -9.46
CA TYR A 178 -1.44 -3.97 -8.06
C TYR A 178 -1.54 -2.45 -7.85
N PRO A 179 -2.72 -1.89 -7.53
CA PRO A 179 -2.89 -0.45 -7.27
C PRO A 179 -2.93 -0.11 -5.77
N GLY A 180 -2.87 -1.12 -4.91
CA GLY A 180 -3.29 -1.05 -3.50
C GLY A 180 -2.31 -0.32 -2.59
N PRO A 181 -2.61 -0.26 -1.30
CA PRO A 181 -2.05 0.77 -0.43
C PRO A 181 -0.61 0.52 0.01
N PHE A 182 -0.11 -0.70 -0.16
CA PHE A 182 1.28 -1.01 0.10
C PHE A 182 2.13 -0.64 -1.10
N LYS A 183 3.42 -0.41 -0.87
CA LYS A 183 4.40 -0.15 -1.93
C LYS A 183 4.65 -1.41 -2.75
N MET A 184 4.62 -2.57 -2.11
CA MET A 184 4.90 -3.85 -2.74
C MET A 184 4.22 -5.00 -1.98
N LEU A 185 3.81 -6.02 -2.71
CA LEU A 185 3.42 -7.31 -2.17
C LEU A 185 4.48 -8.36 -2.51
N ILE A 186 4.73 -9.28 -1.58
CA ILE A 186 5.76 -10.31 -1.71
C ILE A 186 5.06 -11.67 -1.63
N LEU A 187 5.19 -12.47 -2.69
CA LEU A 187 4.53 -13.77 -2.81
C LEU A 187 5.35 -14.89 -2.18
N PRO A 188 4.71 -16.03 -1.85
CA PRO A 188 5.41 -17.19 -1.27
C PRO A 188 6.54 -17.75 -2.13
N ASP A 189 6.49 -17.57 -3.46
CA ASP A 189 7.52 -17.99 -4.41
C ASP A 189 8.62 -16.93 -4.62
N GLY A 190 8.60 -15.85 -3.84
CA GLY A 190 9.55 -14.74 -3.92
C GLY A 190 9.22 -13.69 -4.99
N ALA A 191 8.17 -13.89 -5.80
CA ALA A 191 7.76 -12.86 -6.75
C ALA A 191 7.31 -11.58 -6.03
N MET A 192 7.72 -10.44 -6.57
CA MET A 192 7.43 -9.12 -6.01
C MET A 192 6.49 -8.35 -6.94
N LEU A 193 5.34 -7.93 -6.42
CA LEU A 193 4.41 -7.05 -7.14
C LEU A 193 4.56 -5.64 -6.61
N GLN A 194 5.28 -4.80 -7.36
CA GLN A 194 5.39 -3.39 -7.06
C GLN A 194 4.11 -2.66 -7.46
N ARG A 195 3.66 -1.74 -6.60
CA ARG A 195 2.49 -0.91 -6.88
C ARG A 195 2.63 -0.16 -8.19
N GLY A 196 1.60 -0.24 -9.03
CA GLY A 196 1.52 0.43 -10.32
C GLY A 196 2.34 -0.22 -11.43
N VAL A 197 3.16 -1.24 -11.15
CA VAL A 197 3.94 -1.96 -12.16
C VAL A 197 3.19 -3.24 -12.53
N PRO A 198 2.81 -3.43 -13.80
CA PRO A 198 2.25 -4.69 -14.23
C PRO A 198 3.29 -5.83 -14.12
N THR A 199 2.92 -6.94 -13.50
CA THR A 199 3.82 -8.09 -13.28
C THR A 199 3.15 -9.37 -13.76
N LEU A 200 3.93 -10.23 -14.43
CA LEU A 200 3.50 -11.59 -14.77
C LEU A 200 3.63 -12.49 -13.54
N ILE A 201 2.53 -13.09 -13.14
CA ILE A 201 2.48 -14.02 -11.99
C ILE A 201 1.64 -15.24 -12.32
N SER A 202 1.75 -16.30 -11.51
CA SER A 202 0.91 -17.49 -11.71
C SER A 202 -0.59 -17.15 -11.63
N ARG A 203 -1.41 -17.80 -12.46
CA ARG A 203 -2.88 -17.61 -12.45
C ARG A 203 -3.49 -17.89 -11.07
N SER A 204 -2.98 -18.88 -10.34
CA SER A 204 -3.45 -19.23 -9.00
C SER A 204 -3.15 -18.13 -7.98
N ALA A 205 -1.96 -17.52 -8.02
CA ALA A 205 -1.65 -16.36 -7.17
C ALA A 205 -2.50 -15.14 -7.56
N ALA A 206 -2.71 -14.90 -8.87
CA ALA A 206 -3.53 -13.80 -9.37
C ALA A 206 -4.95 -13.83 -8.81
N GLN A 207 -5.58 -15.01 -8.75
CA GLN A 207 -6.93 -15.15 -8.23
C GLN A 207 -7.04 -14.69 -6.76
N LYS A 208 -6.08 -15.12 -5.90
CA LYS A 208 -6.04 -14.70 -4.49
C LYS A 208 -5.83 -13.19 -4.35
N LEU A 209 -4.91 -12.62 -5.11
CA LEU A 209 -4.58 -11.19 -5.05
C LEU A 209 -5.71 -10.29 -5.57
N ILE A 210 -6.46 -10.74 -6.57
CA ILE A 210 -7.66 -10.03 -7.04
C ILE A 210 -8.71 -9.98 -5.94
N GLU A 211 -8.93 -11.10 -5.24
CA GLU A 211 -9.92 -11.22 -4.18
C GLU A 211 -9.54 -10.43 -2.93
N LEU A 212 -8.29 -10.54 -2.47
CA LEU A 212 -7.86 -10.03 -1.16
C LEU A 212 -7.19 -8.66 -1.24
N ASP A 213 -6.46 -8.35 -2.32
CA ASP A 213 -5.64 -7.13 -2.45
C ASP A 213 -6.12 -6.18 -3.56
N ASP A 214 -7.30 -6.45 -4.14
CA ASP A 214 -7.96 -5.62 -5.16
C ASP A 214 -7.13 -5.41 -6.44
N CYS A 215 -6.24 -6.37 -6.73
CA CYS A 215 -5.47 -6.39 -7.96
C CYS A 215 -6.35 -6.43 -9.21
N ILE A 216 -5.81 -5.95 -10.33
CA ILE A 216 -6.50 -5.89 -11.62
C ILE A 216 -5.81 -6.84 -12.59
N LEU A 217 -6.58 -7.80 -13.10
CA LEU A 217 -6.16 -8.63 -14.22
C LEU A 217 -6.16 -7.80 -15.50
N LEU A 218 -5.02 -7.72 -16.18
CA LEU A 218 -4.92 -7.02 -17.47
C LEU A 218 -5.29 -7.99 -18.60
N GLN A 219 -6.17 -7.56 -19.51
CA GLN A 219 -6.64 -8.37 -20.65
C GLN A 219 -6.56 -7.57 -21.95
N GLY A 220 -6.55 -8.25 -23.09
CA GLY A 220 -6.58 -7.63 -24.41
C GLY A 220 -5.38 -6.72 -24.68
N GLU A 221 -5.61 -5.55 -25.29
CA GLU A 221 -4.54 -4.59 -25.59
C GLU A 221 -3.84 -4.04 -24.34
N ILE A 222 -4.53 -4.00 -23.20
CA ILE A 222 -4.01 -3.50 -21.93
C ILE A 222 -2.95 -4.47 -21.36
N ALA A 223 -3.04 -5.77 -21.68
CA ALA A 223 -2.04 -6.75 -21.29
C ALA A 223 -0.65 -6.45 -21.87
N ARG A 224 -0.56 -5.71 -22.99
CA ARG A 224 0.71 -5.29 -23.60
C ARG A 224 1.50 -4.31 -22.71
N LEU A 225 0.85 -3.67 -21.73
CA LEU A 225 1.51 -2.82 -20.75
C LEU A 225 2.41 -3.62 -19.79
N ALA A 226 2.18 -4.93 -19.64
CA ALA A 226 3.03 -5.82 -18.84
C ALA A 226 4.23 -6.39 -19.59
N SER A 227 4.39 -6.05 -20.87
CA SER A 227 5.43 -6.60 -21.75
C SER A 227 6.69 -5.75 -21.82
N VAL A 228 6.73 -4.60 -21.15
CA VAL A 228 7.85 -3.67 -21.21
C VAL A 228 8.55 -3.68 -19.84
N PRO A 229 9.77 -4.23 -19.75
CA PRO A 229 10.58 -4.17 -18.54
C PRO A 229 10.96 -2.73 -18.15
#